data_AF-E9IC20-F1
#
_entry.id   AF-E9IC20-F1
#
_cell.length_a   1.000
_cell.length_b   1.000
_cell.length_c   1.000
_cell.angle_alpha   90.00
_cell.angle_beta   90.00
_cell.angle_gamma   90.00
#
_symmetry.space_group_name_H-M   'P 1'
#
loop_
_entity.id
_entity.type
_entity.pdbx_description
1 polymer ?
#
loop_
_entity_poly.entity_id
_entity_poly.type
_entity_poly.pdbx_seq_one_letter_code
_entity_poly.pdbx_strand_id
1 'polypeptide(L)'
;MMHYSFDYPDFNAELQLVQLNSQHFVSVNPVEMYSKPEVKNLAIFTRKCIFSNEADKMLYANVKERNLTFTVYSYHNCLAECRANIIRARCGCIPYVFPQNSK
;
A
#
# COMPACT_ATOMS: atom_id res chain seq x y z
N MET A 1 -10.32 9.60 6.65
CA MET A 1 -9.74 8.69 5.65
C MET A 1 -9.93 7.28 6.17
N MET A 2 -10.48 6.39 5.35
CA MET A 2 -10.76 5.01 5.73
C MET A 2 -9.86 4.08 4.89
N HIS A 3 -9.08 3.22 5.54
CA HIS A 3 -8.15 2.29 4.90
C HIS A 3 -7.85 1.12 5.85
N TYR A 4 -7.18 0.07 5.34
CA TYR A 4 -6.70 -1.03 6.19
C TYR A 4 -5.60 -0.57 7.15
N SER A 5 -5.53 -1.17 8.33
CA SER A 5 -4.57 -0.79 9.38
C SER A 5 -3.09 -0.92 8.98
N PHE A 6 -2.79 -1.77 7.98
CA PHE A 6 -1.43 -2.00 7.47
C PHE A 6 -1.13 -1.22 6.19
N ASP A 7 -2.09 -0.50 5.62
CA ASP A 7 -1.93 0.28 4.40
C ASP A 7 -1.44 1.69 4.69
N TYR A 8 -0.53 2.18 3.85
CA TYR A 8 -0.12 3.58 3.86
C TYR A 8 -1.32 4.47 3.50
N PRO A 9 -1.67 5.46 4.34
CA PRO A 9 -2.78 6.37 4.12
C PRO A 9 -2.44 7.37 3.00
N ASP A 10 -2.46 6.91 1.75
CA ASP A 10 -2.26 7.78 0.59
C ASP A 10 -3.54 8.52 0.19
N PHE A 11 -3.39 9.59 -0.60
CA PHE A 11 -4.53 10.36 -1.09
C PHE A 11 -5.47 9.58 -2.02
N ASN A 12 -5.12 8.35 -2.42
CA ASN A 12 -6.02 7.48 -3.17
C ASN A 12 -7.00 6.73 -2.25
N ALA A 13 -6.81 6.78 -0.92
CA ALA A 13 -7.76 6.26 0.04
C ALA A 13 -9.01 7.16 0.13
N GLU A 14 -10.14 6.56 0.50
CA GLU A 14 -11.40 7.28 0.60
C GLU A 14 -11.34 8.37 1.68
N LEU A 15 -11.65 9.61 1.27
CA LEU A 15 -11.50 10.83 2.05
C LEU A 15 -12.85 11.53 2.16
N GLN A 16 -13.29 11.78 3.38
CA GLN A 16 -14.45 12.61 3.67
C GLN A 16 -13.99 13.89 4.37
N LEU A 17 -14.32 15.03 3.78
CA LEU A 17 -14.14 16.32 4.41
C LEU A 17 -15.28 16.58 5.40
N VAL A 18 -14.93 17.11 6.57
CA VAL A 18 -15.86 17.33 7.68
C VAL A 18 -15.94 18.82 7.95
N GLN A 19 -17.15 19.35 8.05
CA GLN A 19 -17.37 20.78 8.31
C GLN A 19 -17.08 21.12 9.78
N LEU A 20 -16.53 22.32 10.02
CA LEU A 20 -16.32 22.84 11.36
C LEU A 20 -17.67 23.10 12.07
N ASN A 21 -17.67 23.07 13.41
CA ASN A 21 -18.85 23.35 14.25
C ASN A 21 -20.08 22.48 13.93
N SER A 22 -19.85 21.23 13.55
CA SER A 22 -20.94 20.29 13.24
C SER A 22 -20.61 18.88 13.70
N GLN A 23 -21.66 18.10 13.96
CA GLN A 23 -21.55 16.70 14.35
C GLN A 23 -21.81 15.82 13.12
N HIS A 24 -20.89 14.93 12.82
CA HIS A 24 -20.96 14.03 11.66
C HIS A 24 -20.98 12.58 12.14
N PHE A 25 -21.94 11.82 11.62
CA PHE A 25 -22.01 10.38 11.86
C PHE A 25 -21.53 9.67 10.60
N VAL A 26 -20.40 8.96 10.71
CA VAL A 26 -19.82 8.20 9.60
C VAL A 26 -20.21 6.74 9.80
N SER A 27 -21.06 6.22 8.92
CA SER A 27 -21.39 4.79 8.87
C SER A 27 -20.47 4.09 7.89
N VAL A 28 -19.84 3.01 8.32
CA VAL A 28 -18.84 2.27 7.54
C VAL A 28 -19.43 0.91 7.18
N ASN A 29 -19.58 0.65 5.88
CA ASN A 29 -20.00 -0.64 5.36
C ASN A 29 -18.83 -1.28 4.58
N PRO A 30 -17.97 -2.07 5.24
CA PRO A 30 -16.81 -2.66 4.57
C PRO A 30 -17.24 -3.71 3.56
N VAL A 31 -16.62 -3.69 2.38
CA VAL A 31 -16.81 -4.70 1.33
C VAL A 31 -15.45 -5.21 0.90
N GLU A 32 -15.28 -6.53 0.94
CA GLU A 32 -14.05 -7.19 0.51
C GLU A 32 -14.33 -8.18 -0.61
N MET A 33 -13.46 -8.18 -1.61
CA MET A 33 -13.50 -9.13 -2.72
C MET A 33 -12.19 -9.92 -2.76
N TYR A 34 -12.29 -11.24 -2.65
CA TYR A 34 -11.15 -12.15 -2.72
C TYR A 34 -11.21 -13.01 -3.97
N SER A 35 -10.04 -13.41 -4.46
CA SER A 35 -9.93 -14.34 -5.57
C SER A 35 -10.13 -15.77 -5.11
N LYS A 36 -10.74 -16.61 -5.94
CA LYS A 36 -10.83 -18.05 -5.68
C LYS A 36 -9.42 -18.69 -5.70
N PRO A 37 -9.18 -19.79 -4.96
CA PRO A 37 -7.88 -20.43 -4.89
C PRO A 37 -7.29 -20.82 -6.25
N GLU A 38 -8.11 -21.20 -7.21
CA GLU A 38 -7.69 -21.62 -8.55
C GLU A 38 -6.99 -20.50 -9.33
N VAL A 39 -7.33 -19.23 -9.04
CA VAL A 39 -6.65 -18.06 -9.62
C VAL A 39 -5.19 -17.98 -9.18
N LYS A 40 -4.85 -18.56 -8.01
CA LYS A 40 -3.45 -18.63 -7.55
C LYS A 40 -2.58 -19.51 -8.44
N ASN A 41 -3.18 -20.49 -9.13
CA ASN A 41 -2.46 -21.42 -10.01
C ASN A 41 -2.17 -20.81 -11.39
N LEU A 42 -2.86 -19.73 -11.77
CA LEU A 42 -2.58 -19.01 -13.01
C LEU A 42 -1.25 -18.27 -12.89
N ALA A 43 -0.48 -18.25 -13.98
CA ALA A 43 0.73 -17.46 -14.05
C ALA A 43 0.43 -15.97 -13.79
N ILE A 44 1.32 -15.29 -13.05
CA ILE A 44 1.18 -13.87 -12.67
C ILE A 44 0.90 -13.00 -13.91
N PHE A 45 1.61 -13.23 -15.00
CA PHE A 45 1.42 -12.50 -16.27
C PHE A 45 -0.01 -12.62 -16.83
N THR A 46 -0.64 -13.77 -16.65
CA THR A 46 -2.00 -14.03 -17.13
C THR A 46 -3.04 -13.32 -16.26
N ARG A 47 -2.91 -13.41 -14.93
CA ARG A 47 -3.89 -12.82 -14.00
C ARG A 47 -3.68 -11.34 -13.70
N LYS A 48 -2.49 -10.79 -13.99
CA LYS A 48 -2.11 -9.39 -13.81
C LYS A 48 -2.25 -8.86 -12.36
N CYS A 49 -2.26 -9.74 -11.38
CA CYS A 49 -2.23 -9.41 -9.95
C CYS A 49 -1.25 -10.33 -9.21
N ILE A 50 -0.73 -9.83 -8.09
CA ILE A 50 0.27 -10.51 -7.25
C ILE A 50 -0.36 -10.72 -5.88
N PHE A 51 -0.20 -11.91 -5.31
CA PHE A 51 -0.63 -12.20 -3.93
C PHE A 51 0.47 -11.82 -2.93
N SER A 52 0.10 -11.51 -1.69
CA SER A 52 1.05 -10.99 -0.70
C SER A 52 2.23 -11.94 -0.42
N ASN A 53 2.00 -13.26 -0.44
CA ASN A 53 3.04 -14.28 -0.28
C ASN A 53 3.99 -14.42 -1.49
N GLU A 54 3.61 -13.89 -2.64
CA GLU A 54 4.43 -13.89 -3.86
C GLU A 54 5.22 -12.59 -4.00
N ALA A 55 4.66 -11.48 -3.50
CA ALA A 55 5.28 -10.17 -3.54
C ALA A 55 6.67 -10.18 -2.86
N ASP A 56 6.81 -10.84 -1.70
CA ASP A 56 8.10 -11.02 -1.02
C ASP A 56 9.18 -11.65 -1.91
N LYS A 57 8.80 -12.60 -2.77
CA LYS A 57 9.73 -13.28 -3.67
C LYS A 57 9.99 -12.50 -4.96
N MET A 58 9.02 -11.75 -5.45
CA MET A 58 9.09 -11.11 -6.77
C MET A 58 9.55 -9.67 -6.72
N LEU A 59 8.96 -8.88 -5.83
CA LEU A 59 9.22 -7.44 -5.72
C LEU A 59 10.41 -7.16 -4.80
N TYR A 60 10.63 -8.01 -3.80
CA TYR A 60 11.61 -7.75 -2.74
C TYR A 60 12.86 -8.63 -2.78
N ALA A 61 12.96 -9.61 -3.70
CA ALA A 61 14.13 -10.49 -3.75
C ALA A 61 15.45 -9.78 -4.07
N ASN A 62 15.40 -8.69 -4.85
CA ASN A 62 16.59 -7.94 -5.27
C ASN A 62 16.68 -6.54 -4.64
N VAL A 63 15.76 -6.19 -3.74
CA VAL A 63 15.72 -4.87 -3.11
C VAL A 63 16.58 -4.93 -1.85
N LYS A 64 17.79 -4.35 -1.93
CA LYS A 64 18.73 -4.28 -0.80
C LYS A 64 18.19 -3.48 0.39
N GLU A 65 17.32 -2.50 0.14
CA GLU A 65 16.76 -1.60 1.15
C GLU A 65 15.29 -1.34 0.83
N ARG A 66 14.39 -1.86 1.69
CA ARG A 66 13.02 -1.37 1.72
C ARG A 66 13.05 0.03 2.32
N ASN A 67 12.78 1.05 1.52
CA ASN A 67 12.75 2.44 1.98
C ASN A 67 11.63 2.71 3.00
N LEU A 68 10.61 1.86 2.99
CA LEU A 68 9.46 1.89 3.87
C LEU A 68 9.26 0.49 4.45
N THR A 69 9.02 0.41 5.76
CA THR A 69 8.84 -0.88 6.46
C THR A 69 7.36 -1.27 6.46
N PHE A 70 6.81 -1.53 5.27
CA PHE A 70 5.50 -2.16 5.17
C PHE A 70 5.64 -3.66 5.39
N THR A 71 4.87 -4.20 6.33
CA THR A 71 4.87 -5.63 6.69
C THR A 71 4.04 -6.47 5.72
N VAL A 72 3.03 -5.86 5.09
CA VAL A 72 2.08 -6.54 4.21
C VAL A 72 2.08 -5.88 2.84
N TYR A 73 2.19 -6.72 1.80
CA TYR A 73 1.99 -6.25 0.43
C TYR A 73 0.52 -5.87 0.21
N SER A 74 0.34 -4.64 -0.25
CA SER A 74 -0.88 -4.12 -0.84
C SER A 74 -0.52 -3.22 -2.01
N TYR A 75 -1.51 -2.91 -2.83
CA TYR A 75 -1.34 -1.98 -3.94
C TYR A 75 -0.89 -0.59 -3.46
N HIS A 76 -1.49 -0.08 -2.38
CA HIS A 76 -1.16 1.22 -1.79
C HIS A 76 0.28 1.25 -1.25
N ASN A 77 0.69 0.22 -0.51
CA ASN A 77 2.05 0.12 0.03
C ASN A 77 3.09 0.04 -1.08
N CYS A 78 2.83 -0.76 -2.12
CA CYS A 78 3.72 -0.88 -3.28
C CYS A 78 3.91 0.48 -4.00
N LEU A 79 2.83 1.24 -4.19
CA LEU A 79 2.92 2.55 -4.82
C LEU A 79 3.62 3.59 -3.94
N ALA A 80 3.35 3.58 -2.64
CA ALA A 80 4.02 4.46 -1.67
C ALA A 80 5.54 4.23 -1.69
N GLU A 81 5.96 2.96 -1.69
CA GLU A 81 7.37 2.58 -1.80
C GLU A 81 7.98 2.97 -3.14
N CYS A 82 7.27 2.73 -4.25
CA CYS A 82 7.73 3.17 -5.58
C CYS A 82 7.99 4.68 -5.61
N ARG A 83 7.07 5.49 -5.08
CA ARG A 83 7.21 6.95 -4.98
C ARG A 83 8.41 7.33 -4.10
N ALA A 84 8.54 6.73 -2.91
CA ALA A 84 9.67 7.00 -2.03
C ALA A 84 11.02 6.64 -2.66
N ASN A 85 11.09 5.51 -3.39
CA ASN A 85 12.29 5.07 -4.13
C ASN A 85 12.67 6.09 -5.21
N ILE A 86 11.71 6.56 -6.00
CA ILE A 86 11.95 7.57 -7.04
C ILE A 86 12.44 8.88 -6.41
N ILE A 87 11.80 9.33 -5.32
CA ILE A 87 12.20 10.58 -4.65
C ILE A 87 13.61 10.45 -4.08
N ARG A 88 13.96 9.34 -3.42
CA ARG A 88 15.33 9.11 -2.95
C ARG A 88 16.34 9.10 -4.10
N ALA A 89 16.04 8.42 -5.20
CA ALA A 89 16.94 8.33 -6.34
C ALA A 89 17.14 9.67 -7.08
N ARG A 90 16.12 10.54 -7.11
CA ARG A 90 16.16 11.82 -7.82
C ARG A 90 16.64 12.98 -6.94
N CYS A 91 16.24 12.99 -5.67
CA CYS A 91 16.42 14.11 -4.75
C CYS A 91 17.41 13.80 -3.61
N GLY A 92 17.79 12.54 -3.41
CA GLY A 92 18.74 12.12 -2.38
C GLY A 92 18.15 11.95 -0.97
N CYS A 93 16.87 12.24 -0.76
CA CYS A 93 16.19 12.13 0.53
C CYS A 93 14.76 11.61 0.40
N ILE A 94 14.17 11.15 1.51
CA ILE A 94 12.76 10.74 1.57
C ILE A 94 12.01 11.70 2.49
N PRO A 95 10.87 12.27 2.07
CA PRO A 95 10.06 13.15 2.91
C PRO A 95 9.61 12.48 4.22
N TYR A 96 9.49 13.25 5.30
CA TYR A 96 9.11 12.74 6.62
C TYR A 96 7.69 12.12 6.68
N VAL A 97 6.83 12.44 5.71
CA VAL A 97 5.45 11.90 5.62
C VAL A 97 5.42 10.41 5.27
N PHE A 98 6.54 9.87 4.79
CA PHE A 98 6.73 8.45 4.56
C PHE A 98 7.25 7.81 5.86
N PRO A 99 6.69 6.67 6.30
CA PRO A 99 7.11 6.02 7.55
C PRO A 99 8.58 5.57 7.49
N GLN A 100 9.47 6.36 8.10
CA GLN A 100 10.88 6.00 8.25
C GLN A 100 11.06 5.07 9.44
N ASN A 101 10.67 3.82 9.28
CA ASN A 101 11.02 2.78 10.25
C ASN A 101 12.45 2.33 9.95
N SER A 102 13.43 3.10 10.42
CA SER A 102 14.80 2.59 10.56
C SER A 102 14.75 1.39 11.51
N LYS A 103 15.19 0.22 11.03
CA LYS A 103 15.76 -0.74 11.97
C LYS A 103 17.06 -0.18 12.51
#